data_AF-A0A6A5WE56-F1
#
_entry.id   AF-A0A6A5WE56-F1
#
_cell.length_a   1.000
_cell.length_b   1.000
_cell.length_c   1.000
_cell.angle_alpha   90.00
_cell.angle_beta   90.00
_cell.angle_gamma   90.00
#
_symmetry.space_group_name_H-M   'P 1'
#
loop_
_entity.id
_entity.type
_entity.pdbx_description
1 polymer ?
#
loop_
_entity_poly.entity_id
_entity_poly.type
_entity_poly.pdbx_seq_one_letter_code
_entity_poly.pdbx_strand_id
1 'polypeptide(L)'
;MSPSTHPTPPFAVLPSSTPTRPPPTNLVLFTTPLTLASLAPDCRTCAICHETFGEYRPNISFQTQTTIQEWAVRVEITASPDSSLHLCGHVFGKRCLENHLNSRQPWHNKCPMCRMVWFEYGSEGRKVAAPGAGTWVESEVVRESTTGGLDGADDGGLSNRGRLRRSAGFLQQVLEAFNMEEGSDEVKMSIEEVERALERLYSSLEGTGER
;
A
#
# COMPACT_ATOMS: atom_id res chain seq x y z
N MET A 1 -68.91 2.89 -36.42
CA MET A 1 -67.44 2.82 -36.23
C MET A 1 -67.21 2.92 -34.74
N SER A 2 -66.94 1.79 -34.07
CA SER A 2 -66.81 1.73 -32.62
C SER A 2 -65.33 1.75 -32.24
N PRO A 3 -64.88 2.59 -31.29
CA PRO A 3 -63.50 2.61 -30.86
C PRO A 3 -63.22 1.39 -29.98
N SER A 4 -62.20 0.62 -30.38
CA SER A 4 -61.73 -0.57 -29.67
C SER A 4 -60.72 -0.13 -28.60
N THR A 5 -61.10 -0.21 -27.33
CA THR A 5 -60.25 0.13 -26.19
C THR A 5 -59.42 -1.08 -25.78
N HIS A 6 -58.13 -1.12 -26.13
CA HIS A 6 -57.21 -2.14 -25.64
C HIS A 6 -56.67 -1.75 -24.25
N PRO A 7 -56.71 -2.66 -23.25
CA PRO A 7 -56.12 -2.42 -21.94
C PRO A 7 -54.58 -2.50 -22.00
N THR A 8 -53.91 -1.45 -21.55
CA THR A 8 -52.45 -1.38 -21.39
C THR A 8 -52.02 -2.25 -20.20
N PRO A 9 -51.02 -3.14 -20.34
CA PRO A 9 -50.54 -3.93 -19.22
C PRO A 9 -49.78 -3.06 -18.19
N PRO A 10 -49.87 -3.37 -16.89
CA PRO A 10 -49.14 -2.64 -15.86
C PRO A 10 -47.64 -2.89 -15.98
N PHE A 11 -46.86 -1.81 -16.10
CA PHE A 11 -45.40 -1.86 -16.05
C PHE A 11 -44.96 -2.35 -14.67
N ALA A 12 -44.35 -3.54 -14.62
CA ALA A 12 -43.70 -4.04 -13.42
C ALA A 12 -42.46 -3.17 -13.13
N VAL A 13 -42.52 -2.40 -12.06
CA VAL A 13 -41.38 -1.63 -11.53
C VAL A 13 -40.41 -2.65 -10.92
N LEU A 14 -39.35 -2.99 -11.66
CA LEU A 14 -38.25 -3.76 -11.10
C LEU A 14 -37.56 -2.92 -10.01
N PRO A 15 -37.32 -3.46 -8.81
CA PRO A 15 -36.61 -2.75 -7.77
C PRO A 15 -35.20 -2.45 -8.24
N SER A 16 -34.90 -1.15 -8.41
CA SER A 16 -33.57 -0.64 -8.71
C SER A 16 -32.64 -1.01 -7.55
N SER A 17 -31.93 -2.13 -7.68
CA SER A 17 -30.83 -2.49 -6.80
C SER A 17 -29.72 -1.46 -7.01
N THR A 18 -29.70 -0.44 -6.15
CA THR A 18 -28.62 0.55 -6.10
C THR A 18 -27.31 -0.20 -5.81
N PRO A 19 -26.31 -0.14 -6.69
CA PRO A 19 -25.03 -0.76 -6.43
C PRO A 19 -24.44 -0.16 -5.15
N THR A 20 -24.28 -0.99 -4.13
CA THR A 20 -23.64 -0.60 -2.88
C THR A 20 -22.19 -0.25 -3.18
N ARG A 21 -21.83 1.02 -3.03
CA ARG A 21 -20.47 1.50 -3.25
C ARG A 21 -19.53 0.78 -2.27
N PRO A 22 -18.47 0.10 -2.73
CA PRO A 22 -17.50 -0.48 -1.82
C PRO A 22 -16.85 0.65 -0.99
N PRO A 23 -16.51 0.39 0.28
CA PRO A 23 -15.85 1.38 1.12
C PRO A 23 -14.50 1.80 0.52
N PRO A 24 -14.06 3.05 0.75
CA PRO A 24 -12.75 3.50 0.28
C PRO A 24 -11.65 2.63 0.91
N THR A 25 -10.80 2.05 0.07
CA THR A 25 -9.64 1.28 0.52
C THR A 25 -8.53 2.23 0.92
N ASN A 26 -8.26 2.36 2.21
CA ASN A 26 -7.08 3.06 2.71
C ASN A 26 -5.82 2.29 2.26
N LEU A 27 -5.12 2.81 1.24
CA LEU A 27 -3.86 2.24 0.78
C LEU A 27 -2.72 2.79 1.64
N VAL A 28 -2.04 1.89 2.35
CA VAL A 28 -0.80 2.20 3.06
C VAL A 28 0.37 1.83 2.16
N LEU A 29 1.21 2.81 1.84
CA LEU A 29 2.45 2.58 1.09
C LEU A 29 3.54 2.16 2.07
N PHE A 30 4.07 0.95 1.93
CA PHE A 30 5.18 0.48 2.73
C PHE A 30 6.51 0.74 2.01
N THR A 31 7.52 1.12 2.79
CA THR A 31 8.89 1.28 2.29
C THR A 31 9.85 0.51 3.19
N THR A 32 10.77 -0.22 2.58
CA THR A 32 11.75 -1.03 3.28
C THR A 32 13.13 -0.36 3.15
N PRO A 33 13.76 0.07 4.26
CA PRO A 33 15.10 0.63 4.19
C PRO A 33 16.10 -0.42 3.72
N LEU A 34 17.06 -0.01 2.88
CA LEU A 34 18.10 -0.87 2.35
C LEU A 34 19.48 -0.40 2.82
N THR A 35 20.38 -1.36 3.09
CA THR A 35 21.80 -1.08 3.34
C THR A 35 22.55 -0.98 2.02
N LEU A 36 23.66 -0.22 1.96
CA LEU A 36 24.43 -0.08 0.72
C LEU A 36 25.04 -1.41 0.24
N ALA A 37 25.33 -2.31 1.18
CA ALA A 37 25.81 -3.65 0.89
C ALA A 37 24.77 -4.51 0.17
N SER A 38 23.47 -4.26 0.38
CA SER A 38 22.38 -4.99 -0.29
C SER A 38 22.11 -4.50 -1.73
N LEU A 39 22.68 -3.37 -2.12
CA LEU A 39 22.49 -2.77 -3.45
C LEU A 39 23.64 -3.12 -4.39
N ALA A 40 23.29 -3.41 -5.63
CA ALA A 40 24.25 -3.49 -6.72
C ALA A 40 25.01 -2.14 -6.87
N PRO A 41 26.31 -2.12 -7.22
CA PRO A 41 27.11 -0.90 -7.24
C PRO A 41 26.57 0.21 -8.14
N ASP A 42 25.94 -0.17 -9.25
CA ASP A 42 25.29 0.70 -10.24
C ASP A 42 23.96 1.28 -9.75
N CYS A 43 23.35 0.68 -8.73
CA CYS A 43 22.08 1.10 -8.14
C CYS A 43 22.25 1.93 -6.84
N ARG A 44 23.45 2.48 -6.59
CA ARG A 44 23.77 3.25 -5.37
C ARG A 44 23.47 4.74 -5.46
N THR A 45 22.79 5.18 -6.51
CA THR A 45 22.38 6.57 -6.70
C THR A 45 20.85 6.67 -6.74
N CYS A 46 20.34 7.78 -6.20
CA CYS A 46 18.91 8.06 -6.25
C CYS A 46 18.48 8.38 -7.68
N ALA A 47 17.45 7.73 -8.20
CA ALA A 47 16.93 8.03 -9.53
C ALA A 47 16.23 9.40 -9.65
N ILE A 48 15.92 10.06 -8.52
CA ILE A 48 15.21 11.35 -8.50
C ILE A 48 16.21 12.51 -8.45
N CYS A 49 17.19 12.48 -7.53
CA CYS A 49 18.17 13.56 -7.36
C CYS A 49 19.57 13.23 -7.87
N HIS A 50 19.84 11.99 -8.28
CA HIS A 50 21.14 11.48 -8.73
C HIS A 50 22.27 11.49 -7.68
N GLU A 51 21.97 11.81 -6.42
CA GLU A 51 22.93 11.74 -5.33
C GLU A 51 23.18 10.29 -4.88
N THR A 52 24.40 10.00 -4.44
CA THR A 52 24.76 8.69 -3.88
C THR A 52 24.13 8.48 -2.51
N PHE A 53 23.56 7.30 -2.30
CA PHE A 53 22.98 6.93 -1.01
C PHE A 53 24.03 6.86 0.11
N GLY A 54 23.62 7.25 1.31
CA GLY A 54 24.34 7.04 2.55
C GLY A 54 23.92 5.73 3.22
N GLU A 55 24.66 5.34 4.25
CA GLU A 55 24.36 4.15 5.04
C GLU A 55 23.13 4.39 5.94
N TYR A 56 22.16 3.48 5.91
CA TYR A 56 21.00 3.56 6.79
C TYR A 56 21.41 3.36 8.25
N ARG A 57 21.02 4.30 9.13
CA ARG A 57 21.25 4.20 10.58
C ARG A 57 19.95 4.45 11.33
N PRO A 58 19.33 3.42 11.95
CA PRO A 58 18.02 3.54 12.59
C PRO A 58 17.98 4.48 13.83
N ASN A 59 19.15 4.79 14.41
CA ASN A 59 19.26 5.54 15.68
C ASN A 59 19.77 6.98 15.53
N ILE A 60 19.81 7.56 14.33
CA ILE A 60 20.21 8.96 14.18
C ILE A 60 19.04 9.86 14.56
N SER A 61 19.21 10.63 15.65
CA SER A 61 18.28 11.70 16.01
C SER A 61 18.19 12.72 14.87
N PHE A 62 16.98 12.91 14.33
CA PHE A 62 16.70 13.82 13.20
C PHE A 62 16.99 15.32 13.48
N GLN A 63 17.29 15.69 14.72
CA GLN A 63 17.32 17.11 15.14
C GLN A 63 18.59 17.88 14.79
N THR A 64 19.72 17.24 14.42
CA THR A 64 21.01 17.95 14.35
C THR A 64 21.70 17.96 12.98
N GLN A 65 21.10 17.41 11.93
CA GLN A 65 21.79 17.29 10.64
C GLN A 65 21.06 18.06 9.54
N THR A 66 21.64 19.20 9.16
CA THR A 66 21.25 19.98 7.99
C THR A 66 21.72 19.37 6.67
N THR A 67 22.58 18.35 6.72
CA THR A 67 23.15 17.64 5.57
C THR A 67 22.95 16.12 5.67
N ILE A 68 21.75 15.67 6.06
CA ILE A 68 21.46 14.22 6.09
C ILE A 68 21.53 13.71 4.66
N GLN A 69 22.52 12.87 4.41
CA GLN A 69 22.63 12.09 3.18
C GLN A 69 21.39 11.18 3.07
N GLU A 70 20.78 11.15 1.89
CA GLU A 70 19.65 10.25 1.61
C GLU A 70 20.06 8.80 1.79
N TRP A 71 19.23 7.97 2.43
CA TRP A 71 19.41 6.52 2.41
C TRP A 71 18.40 5.86 1.48
N ALA A 72 18.78 4.69 0.97
CA ALA A 72 17.98 3.92 0.03
C ALA A 72 16.75 3.30 0.72
N VAL A 73 15.60 3.44 0.06
CA VAL A 73 14.35 2.76 0.42
C VAL A 73 13.79 2.06 -0.81
N ARG A 74 13.32 0.82 -0.63
CA ARG A 74 12.58 0.08 -1.64
C ARG A 74 11.09 0.30 -1.43
N VAL A 75 10.36 0.57 -2.50
CA VAL A 75 8.90 0.62 -2.47
C VAL A 75 8.36 -0.82 -2.51
N GLU A 76 7.77 -1.27 -1.41
CA GLU A 76 7.24 -2.63 -1.27
C GLU A 76 5.74 -2.59 -0.92
N ILE A 77 4.97 -3.46 -1.59
CA ILE A 77 3.60 -3.91 -1.29
C ILE A 77 2.52 -2.83 -1.06
N THR A 78 1.43 -2.97 -1.82
CA THR A 78 0.11 -2.43 -1.46
C THR A 78 -0.65 -3.52 -0.69
N ALA A 79 -1.17 -3.18 0.49
CA ALA A 79 -2.02 -4.08 1.28
C ALA A 79 -3.40 -4.22 0.63
N SER A 80 -3.46 -4.82 -0.56
CA SER A 80 -4.71 -5.44 -0.99
C SER A 80 -4.89 -6.72 -0.15
N PRO A 81 -6.09 -6.97 0.40
CA PRO A 81 -6.34 -8.10 1.31
C PRO A 81 -6.04 -9.47 0.68
N ASP A 82 -5.97 -9.54 -0.65
CA ASP A 82 -5.61 -10.73 -1.43
C ASP A 82 -4.09 -10.91 -1.63
N SER A 83 -3.27 -9.97 -1.14
CA SER A 83 -1.79 -9.99 -1.28
C SER A 83 -1.29 -10.12 -2.72
N SER A 84 -2.13 -9.82 -3.72
CA SER A 84 -1.83 -10.14 -5.13
C SER A 84 -1.01 -9.05 -5.84
N LEU A 85 -0.92 -7.85 -5.24
CA LEU A 85 -0.40 -6.67 -5.91
C LEU A 85 1.00 -6.29 -5.39
N HIS A 86 2.01 -6.72 -6.15
CA HIS A 86 3.39 -6.28 -5.94
C HIS A 86 3.63 -4.94 -6.65
N LEU A 87 4.13 -3.95 -5.90
CA LEU A 87 4.63 -2.71 -6.48
C LEU A 87 5.94 -2.96 -7.24
N CYS A 88 6.32 -2.00 -8.07
CA CYS A 88 7.48 -2.07 -8.97
C CYS A 88 8.86 -2.34 -8.32
N GLY A 89 9.00 -2.27 -6.98
CA GLY A 89 10.24 -2.59 -6.29
C GLY A 89 11.41 -1.65 -6.54
N HIS A 90 11.18 -0.50 -7.19
CA HIS A 90 12.21 0.51 -7.44
C HIS A 90 12.72 1.14 -6.13
N VAL A 91 13.99 1.53 -6.16
CA VAL A 91 14.72 2.09 -5.02
C VAL A 91 14.89 3.59 -5.20
N PHE A 92 14.63 4.35 -4.14
CA PHE A 92 14.73 5.81 -4.10
C PHE A 92 15.42 6.27 -2.82
N GLY A 93 15.81 7.54 -2.77
CA GLY A 93 16.18 8.18 -1.51
C GLY A 93 14.92 8.44 -0.69
N LYS A 94 14.95 8.17 0.63
CA LYS A 94 13.78 8.31 1.51
C LYS A 94 13.10 9.68 1.37
N ARG A 95 13.84 10.78 1.54
CA ARG A 95 13.25 12.14 1.52
C ARG A 95 12.86 12.53 0.09
N CYS A 96 13.56 12.05 -0.93
CA CYS A 96 13.14 12.22 -2.33
C CYS A 96 11.79 11.54 -2.62
N LEU A 97 11.60 10.32 -2.13
CA LEU A 97 10.33 9.60 -2.25
C LEU A 97 9.21 10.29 -1.46
N GLU A 98 9.47 10.69 -0.22
CA GLU A 98 8.51 11.45 0.60
C GLU A 98 8.10 12.77 -0.08
N ASN A 99 9.05 13.53 -0.60
CA ASN A 99 8.78 14.76 -1.34
C ASN A 99 7.96 14.51 -2.61
N HIS A 100 8.25 13.42 -3.34
CA HIS A 100 7.47 13.03 -4.52
C HIS A 100 6.04 12.69 -4.15
N LEU A 101 5.82 11.85 -3.12
CA LEU A 101 4.49 11.46 -2.64
C LEU A 101 3.68 12.64 -2.11
N ASN A 102 4.34 13.56 -1.40
CA ASN A 102 3.72 14.78 -0.86
C ASN A 102 3.53 15.89 -1.90
N SER A 103 4.07 15.71 -3.12
CA SER A 103 3.87 16.69 -4.19
C SER A 103 2.39 16.70 -4.58
N ARG A 104 1.81 17.88 -4.81
CA ARG A 104 0.42 18.02 -5.31
C ARG A 104 0.33 17.83 -6.83
N GLN A 105 1.32 17.19 -7.43
CA GLN A 105 1.42 17.02 -8.87
C GLN A 105 0.64 15.79 -9.31
N PRO A 106 0.05 15.75 -10.51
CA PRO A 106 -0.80 14.64 -10.95
C PRO A 106 -0.07 13.30 -11.14
N TRP A 107 1.26 13.27 -10.99
CA TRP A 107 2.09 12.07 -11.07
C TRP A 107 2.67 11.63 -9.71
N HIS A 108 2.31 12.30 -8.61
CA HIS A 108 2.81 11.98 -7.28
C HIS A 108 2.43 10.56 -6.81
N ASN A 109 1.36 10.00 -7.40
CA ASN A 109 0.89 8.64 -7.17
C ASN A 109 1.48 7.61 -8.14
N LYS A 110 2.52 7.97 -8.90
CA LYS A 110 3.16 7.08 -9.87
C LYS A 110 4.64 6.91 -9.55
N CYS A 111 5.17 5.75 -9.92
CA CYS A 111 6.60 5.49 -9.86
C CYS A 111 7.38 6.43 -10.81
N PRO A 112 8.40 7.17 -10.33
CA PRO A 112 9.26 7.97 -11.21
C PRO A 112 10.00 7.16 -12.29
N MET A 113 10.29 5.88 -12.02
CA MET A 113 11.06 5.00 -12.92
C MET A 113 10.19 4.34 -13.98
N CYS A 114 9.19 3.57 -13.56
CA CYS A 114 8.38 2.77 -14.48
C CYS A 114 6.96 3.30 -14.70
N ARG A 115 6.59 4.42 -14.07
CA ARG A 115 5.27 5.06 -14.16
C ARG A 115 4.09 4.19 -13.69
N MET A 116 4.36 3.05 -13.04
CA MET A 116 3.35 2.25 -12.36
C MET A 116 2.60 3.10 -11.34
N VAL A 117 1.27 3.04 -11.35
CA VAL A 117 0.42 3.73 -10.38
C VAL A 117 0.50 3.00 -9.05
N TRP A 118 0.83 3.72 -7.98
CA TRP A 118 0.96 3.18 -6.61
C TRP A 118 -0.37 3.22 -5.86
N PHE A 119 -1.16 4.27 -6.08
CA PHE A 119 -2.49 4.42 -5.48
C PHE A 119 -3.38 5.25 -6.39
N GLU A 120 -4.66 4.88 -6.43
CA GLU A 120 -5.68 5.67 -7.11
C GLU A 120 -6.19 6.74 -6.16
N TYR A 121 -6.32 7.98 -6.65
CA TYR A 121 -7.07 8.99 -5.90
C TYR A 121 -8.52 8.56 -5.97
N GLY A 122 -9.13 8.27 -4.82
CA GLY A 122 -10.56 7.98 -4.76
C GLY A 122 -11.30 9.07 -5.51
N SER A 123 -11.81 8.75 -6.70
CA SER A 123 -12.52 9.68 -7.59
C SER A 123 -13.93 9.95 -7.06
N GLU A 124 -14.08 10.00 -5.74
CA GLU A 124 -15.34 10.11 -5.04
C GLU A 124 -15.71 11.58 -4.89
N GLY A 125 -16.13 12.21 -6.00
CA GLY A 125 -16.70 13.55 -5.92
C GLY A 125 -16.86 14.31 -7.23
N ARG A 126 -16.14 13.94 -8.29
CA ARG A 126 -16.39 14.53 -9.60
C ARG A 126 -17.42 13.68 -10.34
N LYS A 127 -18.71 14.03 -10.16
CA LYS A 127 -19.70 13.84 -11.23
C LYS A 127 -19.26 14.71 -12.41
N VAL A 128 -18.23 14.28 -13.14
CA VAL A 128 -17.96 14.85 -14.45
C VAL A 128 -19.10 14.32 -15.31
N ALA A 129 -20.13 15.13 -15.51
CA ALA A 129 -20.97 14.96 -16.68
C ALA A 129 -20.01 14.89 -17.87
N ALA A 130 -19.93 13.74 -18.52
CA ALA A 130 -19.01 13.49 -19.61
C ALA A 130 -19.13 14.64 -20.63
N PRO A 131 -18.06 15.41 -20.90
CA PRO A 131 -17.97 16.13 -22.15
C PRO A 131 -17.50 15.09 -23.19
N GLY A 132 -18.29 14.95 -24.24
CA GLY A 132 -18.19 13.87 -25.20
C GLY A 132 -16.82 13.69 -25.87
N ALA A 133 -16.65 12.47 -26.38
CA ALA A 133 -15.92 12.14 -27.60
C ALA A 133 -14.53 12.79 -27.77
N GLY A 134 -13.54 12.23 -27.09
CA GLY A 134 -12.14 12.30 -27.51
C GLY A 134 -11.64 10.89 -27.79
N THR A 135 -11.62 10.51 -29.06
CA THR A 135 -11.12 9.24 -29.59
C THR A 135 -9.66 9.03 -29.19
N TRP A 136 -9.39 8.08 -28.29
CA TRP A 136 -8.04 7.56 -28.08
C TRP A 136 -7.81 6.48 -29.13
N VAL A 137 -6.88 6.76 -30.04
CA VAL A 137 -6.50 5.85 -31.12
C VAL A 137 -5.70 4.70 -30.52
N GLU A 138 -6.23 3.50 -30.74
CA GLU A 138 -5.67 2.19 -30.49
C GLU A 138 -4.30 2.05 -31.19
N SER A 139 -3.31 1.49 -30.49
CA SER A 139 -2.09 1.01 -31.12
C SER A 139 -1.74 -0.33 -30.50
N GLU A 140 -2.39 -1.36 -31.02
CA GLU A 140 -1.90 -2.73 -31.02
C GLU A 140 -0.90 -2.87 -32.18
N VAL A 141 0.35 -3.31 -31.92
CA VAL A 141 0.99 -4.39 -32.68
C VAL A 141 1.98 -5.13 -31.78
N VAL A 142 1.62 -6.38 -31.55
CA VAL A 142 2.35 -7.55 -31.04
C VAL A 142 3.76 -7.72 -31.65
N ARG A 143 4.73 -8.17 -30.83
CA ARG A 143 5.63 -9.27 -31.21
C ARG A 143 6.31 -9.93 -30.00
N GLU A 144 6.01 -11.23 -29.88
CA GLU A 144 6.69 -12.28 -29.11
C GLU A 144 8.21 -12.28 -29.22
N SER A 145 8.86 -12.67 -28.13
CA SER A 145 10.14 -13.40 -28.18
C SER A 145 10.27 -14.28 -26.93
N THR A 146 9.91 -15.55 -27.14
CA THR A 146 10.24 -16.70 -26.30
C THR A 146 11.72 -17.02 -26.40
N THR A 147 12.40 -17.26 -25.27
CA THR A 147 13.32 -18.40 -25.03
C THR A 147 14.11 -18.20 -23.73
N GLY A 148 14.34 -19.29 -23.00
CA GLY A 148 15.45 -19.40 -22.06
C GLY A 148 15.06 -19.77 -20.64
N GLY A 149 14.69 -21.03 -20.43
CA GLY A 149 14.71 -21.64 -19.10
C GLY A 149 16.14 -21.82 -18.61
N LEU A 150 16.34 -21.65 -17.31
CA LEU A 150 17.44 -22.23 -16.55
C LEU A 150 16.90 -22.64 -15.18
N ASP A 151 16.90 -23.95 -14.98
CA ASP A 151 16.78 -24.63 -13.69
C ASP A 151 17.84 -24.14 -12.69
N GLY A 152 17.42 -23.85 -11.47
CA GLY A 152 18.31 -23.35 -10.42
C GLY A 152 17.76 -23.55 -9.01
N ALA A 153 18.14 -24.68 -8.42
CA ALA A 153 18.35 -24.97 -6.99
C ALA A 153 17.37 -24.37 -5.97
N ASP A 154 16.45 -25.24 -5.52
CA ASP A 154 15.66 -25.13 -4.30
C ASP A 154 16.59 -25.24 -3.07
N ASP A 155 16.89 -24.09 -2.43
CA ASP A 155 17.64 -24.03 -1.17
C ASP A 155 16.78 -23.38 -0.08
N GLY A 156 16.23 -24.23 0.79
CA GLY A 156 16.20 -23.95 2.23
C GLY A 156 15.43 -22.73 2.74
N GLY A 157 14.28 -22.41 2.15
CA GLY A 157 13.39 -21.34 2.63
C GLY A 157 12.85 -21.59 4.05
N LEU A 158 13.58 -21.15 5.07
CA LEU A 158 13.16 -21.16 6.47
C LEU A 158 11.85 -20.39 6.61
N SER A 159 10.81 -21.15 6.96
CA SER A 159 9.41 -20.76 7.02
C SER A 159 9.16 -19.63 8.04
N ASN A 160 9.15 -18.38 7.57
CA ASN A 160 8.65 -17.22 8.34
C ASN A 160 7.14 -17.31 8.66
N ARG A 161 6.42 -18.30 8.09
CA ARG A 161 4.99 -18.56 8.36
C ARG A 161 4.70 -18.84 9.84
N GLY A 162 5.66 -19.37 10.61
CA GLY A 162 5.49 -19.62 12.05
C GLY A 162 5.57 -18.36 12.93
N ARG A 163 6.19 -17.28 12.45
CA ARG A 163 6.32 -16.01 13.20
C ARG A 163 5.06 -15.15 13.08
N LEU A 164 4.46 -15.12 11.89
CA LEU A 164 3.24 -14.35 11.60
C LEU A 164 2.02 -14.77 12.42
N ARG A 165 1.88 -16.07 12.75
CA ARG A 165 0.78 -16.54 13.59
C ARG A 165 0.87 -16.05 15.04
N ARG A 166 2.08 -15.82 15.55
CA ARG A 166 2.28 -15.29 16.91
C ARG A 166 2.04 -13.78 16.96
N SER A 167 2.42 -13.05 15.92
CA SER A 167 2.18 -11.60 15.84
C SER A 167 0.70 -11.26 15.64
N ALA A 168 -0.07 -12.09 14.93
CA ALA A 168 -1.51 -11.86 14.73
C ALA A 168 -2.30 -11.92 16.03
N GLY A 169 -2.02 -12.91 16.91
CA GLY A 169 -2.67 -13.01 18.21
C GLY A 169 -2.33 -11.86 19.16
N PHE A 170 -1.08 -11.42 19.14
CA PHE A 170 -0.66 -10.24 19.91
C PHE A 170 -1.36 -8.97 19.42
N LEU A 171 -1.43 -8.73 18.11
CA LEU A 171 -2.11 -7.56 17.57
C LEU A 171 -3.59 -7.53 17.95
N GLN A 172 -4.26 -8.68 17.96
CA GLN A 172 -5.65 -8.79 18.40
C GLN A 172 -5.80 -8.45 19.88
N GLN A 173 -4.91 -8.93 20.75
CA GLN A 173 -4.92 -8.59 22.18
C GLN A 173 -4.65 -7.10 22.43
N VAL A 174 -3.77 -6.49 21.62
CA VAL A 174 -3.50 -5.05 21.68
C VAL A 174 -4.74 -4.25 21.29
N LEU A 175 -5.40 -4.60 20.19
CA LEU A 175 -6.62 -3.93 19.73
C LEU A 175 -7.77 -4.08 20.74
N GLU A 176 -7.92 -5.27 21.32
CA GLU A 176 -8.91 -5.55 22.36
C GLU A 176 -8.62 -4.77 23.66
N ALA A 177 -7.35 -4.69 24.08
CA ALA A 177 -6.95 -3.93 25.26
C ALA A 177 -7.20 -2.42 25.12
N PHE A 178 -7.11 -1.88 23.89
CA PHE A 178 -7.36 -0.46 23.63
C PHE A 178 -8.82 -0.10 23.36
N ASN A 179 -9.71 -1.10 23.33
CA ASN A 179 -11.14 -0.93 23.08
C ASN A 179 -11.41 0.01 21.88
N MET A 180 -10.60 -0.14 20.82
CA MET A 180 -10.73 0.67 19.61
C MET A 180 -12.03 0.28 18.90
N GLU A 181 -12.97 1.22 18.84
CA GLU A 181 -14.19 1.05 18.05
C GLU A 181 -13.80 0.95 16.56
N GLU A 182 -14.36 -0.04 15.86
CA GLU A 182 -14.10 -0.27 14.43
C GLU A 182 -14.47 0.98 13.63
N GLY A 183 -13.46 1.68 13.07
CA GLY A 183 -13.63 2.92 12.34
C GLY A 183 -13.37 4.22 13.12
N SER A 184 -12.90 4.14 14.38
CA SER A 184 -12.41 5.29 15.14
C SER A 184 -10.90 5.46 14.97
N ASP A 185 -10.45 6.67 14.62
CA ASP A 185 -9.03 7.05 14.59
C ASP A 185 -8.51 7.52 15.97
N GLU A 186 -9.38 7.64 16.98
CA GLU A 186 -9.02 8.12 18.32
C GLU A 186 -8.98 6.98 19.35
N VAL A 187 -7.91 6.95 20.16
CA VAL A 187 -7.77 6.07 21.33
C VAL A 187 -8.26 6.84 22.56
N LYS A 188 -9.31 6.36 23.22
CA LYS A 188 -9.94 7.02 24.38
C LYS A 188 -9.15 6.87 25.70
N MET A 189 -8.04 6.14 25.70
CA MET A 189 -7.23 5.85 26.90
C MET A 189 -6.15 6.91 27.13
N SER A 190 -5.82 7.14 28.40
CA SER A 190 -4.67 7.98 28.73
C SER A 190 -3.36 7.29 28.36
N ILE A 191 -2.29 8.07 28.15
CA ILE A 191 -0.96 7.54 27.81
C ILE A 191 -0.49 6.55 28.88
N GLU A 192 -0.71 6.87 30.16
CA GLU A 192 -0.30 6.01 31.28
C GLU A 192 -1.07 4.69 31.31
N GLU A 193 -2.35 4.69 30.90
CA GLU A 193 -3.13 3.47 30.77
C GLU A 193 -2.65 2.61 29.60
N VAL A 194 -2.23 3.26 28.50
CA VAL A 194 -1.67 2.60 27.33
C VAL A 194 -0.35 1.91 27.67
N GLU A 195 0.56 2.62 28.35
CA GLU A 195 1.83 2.06 28.82
C GLU A 195 1.61 0.86 29.75
N ARG A 196 0.68 0.97 30.71
CA ARG A 196 0.34 -0.12 31.63
C ARG A 196 -0.31 -1.31 30.94
N ALA A 197 -1.05 -1.10 29.85
CA ALA A 197 -1.62 -2.18 29.04
C ALA A 197 -0.53 -2.91 28.25
N LEU A 198 0.39 -2.16 27.62
CA LEU A 198 1.53 -2.73 26.89
C LEU A 198 2.44 -3.53 27.81
N GLU A 199 2.78 -3.02 28.98
CA GLU A 199 3.66 -3.71 29.94
C GLU A 199 3.08 -5.07 30.39
N ARG A 200 1.75 -5.13 30.58
CA ARG A 200 1.04 -6.40 30.88
C ARG A 200 1.12 -7.39 29.72
N LEU A 201 0.95 -6.93 28.49
CA LEU A 201 1.04 -7.79 27.30
C LEU A 201 2.46 -8.31 27.07
N TYR A 202 3.49 -7.48 27.28
CA TYR A 202 4.89 -7.90 27.19
C TYR A 202 5.26 -8.90 28.29
N SER A 203 4.84 -8.66 29.54
CA SER A 203 5.07 -9.60 30.65
C SER A 203 4.44 -10.98 30.38
N SER A 204 3.28 -11.02 29.72
CA SER A 204 2.64 -12.28 29.33
C SER A 204 3.41 -13.06 28.26
N LEU A 205 4.15 -12.38 27.39
CA LEU A 205 4.98 -13.01 26.35
C LEU A 205 6.25 -13.63 26.93
N GLU A 206 6.85 -13.00 27.94
CA GLU A 206 8.05 -13.53 28.60
C GLU A 206 7.75 -14.79 29.43
N GLY A 207 6.62 -14.81 30.13
CA GLY A 207 6.23 -15.95 30.97
C GLY A 207 5.83 -17.23 30.23
N THR A 208 5.62 -17.19 28.90
CA THR A 208 5.23 -18.38 28.10
C THR A 208 6.40 -19.16 27.51
N GLY A 209 7.65 -18.71 27.73
CA GLY A 209 8.87 -19.34 27.19
C GLY A 209 9.56 -20.39 28.08
N GLU A 210 9.16 -20.55 29.34
CA GLU A 210 9.85 -21.42 30.33
C GLU A 210 9.17 -22.79 30.57
N ARG A 211 8.39 -23.31 29.62
CA ARG A 211 7.77 -24.65 29.72
C ARG A 211 8.23 -25.63 28.66
#